data_AF-A0A6V7M084-F1
#
_entry.id   AF-A0A6V7M084-F1
#
_cell.length_a   1.000
_cell.length_b   1.000
_cell.length_c   1.000
_cell.angle_alpha   90.00
_cell.angle_beta   90.00
_cell.angle_gamma   90.00
#
_symmetry.space_group_name_H-M   'P 1'
#
loop_
_entity.id
_entity.type
_entity.pdbx_description
1 polymer ?
#
loop_
_entity_poly.entity_id
_entity_poly.type
_entity_poly.pdbx_seq_one_letter_code
_entity_poly.pdbx_strand_id
1 'polypeptide(L)' 'ECTGSICLAYGLESCQCSAGPLDSLTKSCELCCKFPGENQPC' A
#
# COMPACT_ATOMS: atom_id res chain seq x y z
N GLU A 1 -10.88 -16.40 -10.27
CA GLU A 1 -11.13 -15.21 -9.43
C GLU A 1 -9.80 -14.58 -9.01
N CYS A 2 -9.42 -13.44 -9.59
CA CYS A 2 -8.33 -12.62 -9.07
C CYS A 2 -8.94 -11.51 -8.23
N THR A 3 -8.85 -11.61 -6.90
CA THR A 3 -9.44 -10.65 -5.96
C THR A 3 -8.45 -10.30 -4.88
N GLY A 4 -8.42 -9.01 -4.51
CA GLY A 4 -7.55 -8.49 -3.47
C GLY A 4 -6.14 -8.17 -3.97
N SER A 5 -5.26 -7.85 -3.02
CA SER A 5 -3.86 -7.51 -3.26
C SER A 5 -2.95 -8.63 -2.77
N ILE A 6 -1.76 -8.74 -3.38
CA ILE A 6 -0.70 -9.63 -2.88
C ILE A 6 -0.31 -9.33 -1.42
N CYS A 7 -0.55 -8.11 -0.91
CA CYS A 7 -0.38 -7.77 0.50
C CYS A 7 -1.11 -8.76 1.43
N LEU A 8 -2.31 -9.20 1.03
CA LEU A 8 -3.14 -10.12 1.81
C LEU A 8 -2.49 -11.51 1.96
N ALA A 9 -1.71 -11.95 0.97
CA ALA A 9 -0.98 -13.21 1.05
C ALA A 9 0.10 -13.21 2.14
N TYR A 10 0.54 -12.00 2.55
CA TYR A 10 1.50 -11.79 3.62
C TYR A 10 0.86 -11.30 4.92
N GLY A 11 -0.48 -11.31 5.02
CA GLY A 11 -1.20 -10.81 6.20
C GLY A 11 -1.14 -9.28 6.36
N LEU A 12 -0.85 -8.55 5.28
CA LEU A 12 -0.83 -7.09 5.23
C LEU A 12 -2.09 -6.54 4.56
N GLU A 13 -2.41 -5.28 4.82
CA GLU A 13 -3.49 -4.57 4.16
C GLU A 13 -2.95 -3.74 2.99
N SER A 14 -3.64 -3.78 1.85
CA SER A 14 -3.33 -2.86 0.74
C SER A 14 -3.72 -1.43 1.11
N CYS A 15 -2.86 -0.47 0.77
CA CYS A 15 -3.12 0.94 0.99
C CYS A 15 -2.53 1.80 -0.14
N GLN A 16 -2.94 3.07 -0.22
CA GLN A 16 -2.43 4.01 -1.22
C GLN A 16 -1.12 4.63 -0.74
N CYS A 17 -0.05 4.51 -1.54
CA CYS A 17 1.22 5.15 -1.22
C CYS A 17 1.07 6.66 -1.07
N SER A 18 1.60 7.21 0.03
CA SER A 18 1.70 8.65 0.25
C SER A 18 2.83 9.22 -0.60
N ALA A 19 2.50 10.04 -1.60
CA ALA A 19 3.49 10.72 -2.42
C ALA A 19 3.89 12.07 -1.79
N GLY A 20 5.17 12.24 -1.52
CA GLY A 20 5.74 13.51 -1.08
C GLY A 20 6.13 14.42 -2.25
N PRO A 21 6.48 15.70 -1.99
CA PRO A 21 6.84 16.66 -3.03
C PRO A 21 8.15 16.36 -3.78
N LEU A 22 8.98 15.45 -3.24
CA LEU A 22 10.24 15.01 -3.85
C LEU A 22 10.15 13.62 -4.48
N ASP A 23 8.98 12.98 -4.40
CA ASP A 23 8.80 11.64 -4.92
C ASP A 23 8.52 11.63 -6.42
N SER A 24 8.73 10.46 -7.05
CA SER A 24 8.40 10.27 -8.45
C SER A 24 6.89 10.41 -8.69
N LEU A 25 6.53 10.88 -9.88
CA LEU A 25 5.12 10.93 -10.33
C LEU A 25 4.44 9.56 -10.29
N THR A 26 5.21 8.48 -10.35
CA THR A 26 4.70 7.11 -10.34
C THR A 26 4.48 6.55 -8.95
N LYS A 27 4.92 7.23 -7.88
CA LYS A 27 4.83 6.70 -6.51
C LYS A 27 3.41 6.36 -6.09
N SER A 28 2.43 7.16 -6.52
CA SER A 28 1.01 6.88 -6.25
C SER A 28 0.46 5.66 -6.98
N CYS A 29 1.15 5.15 -7.99
CA CYS A 29 0.80 3.93 -8.73
C CYS A 29 1.53 2.68 -8.21
N GLU A 30 2.44 2.84 -7.25
CA GLU A 30 3.16 1.72 -6.66
C GLU A 30 2.24 0.94 -5.71
N LEU A 31 2.58 -0.32 -5.50
CA LEU A 31 1.86 -1.16 -4.55
C LEU A 31 2.43 -0.93 -3.14
N CYS A 32 1.63 -0.32 -2.26
CA CYS A 32 1.93 -0.21 -0.84
C CYS A 32 1.11 -1.20 -0.01
N CYS A 33 1.79 -1.80 0.96
CA CYS A 33 1.19 -2.68 1.96
C CYS A 33 1.50 -2.11 3.35
N LYS A 34 0.50 -2.10 4.23
CA LYS A 34 0.67 -1.74 5.63
C LYS A 34 0.34 -2.90 6.55
N PHE A 35 0.83 -2.83 7.77
CA PHE A 35 0.39 -3.76 8.81
C PHE A 35 -1.08 -3.54 9.16
N PRO A 36 -1.82 -4.61 9.46
CA PRO A 36 -3.19 -4.49 9.95
C PRO A 36 -3.22 -3.79 11.30
N GLY A 37 -4.19 -2.89 11.49
CA GLY A 37 -4.39 -2.14 12.73
C GLY A 37 -4.59 -0.65 12.53
N GLU A 38 -5.26 -0.02 13.50
CA GLU A 38 -5.51 1.42 13.50
C GLU A 38 -4.21 2.19 13.80
N ASN A 39 -3.94 3.27 13.05
CA ASN A 39 -2.70 4.07 13.08
C ASN A 39 -1.43 3.42 12.51
N GLN A 40 -1.53 2.28 11.82
CA GLN A 40 -0.37 1.76 11.08
C GLN A 40 -0.10 2.62 9.83
N PRO A 41 1.17 3.00 9.57
CA PRO A 41 1.51 3.82 8.43
C PRO A 41 1.22 3.07 7.13
N CYS A 42 0.66 3.81 6.18
CA CYS A 42 0.94 3.58 4.77
C CYS A 42 2.07 4.56 4.38
#